data_AF-A0A2M9IUW3-F1
#
_entry.id   AF-A0A2M9IUW3-F1
#
_cell.length_a   1.000
_cell.length_b   1.000
_cell.length_c   1.000
_cell.angle_alpha   90.00
_cell.angle_beta   90.00
_cell.angle_gamma   90.00
#
_symmetry.space_group_name_H-M   'P 1'
#
loop_
_entity.id
_entity.type
_entity.pdbx_description
1 polymer ?
#
loop_
_entity_poly.entity_id
_entity_poly.type
_entity_poly.pdbx_seq_one_letter_code
_entity_poly.pdbx_strand_id
1 'polypeptide(L)'
;MTDKLDKTPGPAEAAPEQVPPDIIRAIPVRHYGRWVSAVVVVAVLGALVYAFAQGNVRWATVTDKLFDPSILTGLWHTILISVVSMAVGLILGVLFAVMRLSKNPVTSSVAWLYIWFFRGTPVYVQLLIWFNLALIFPILNLGFYKDYMTAVMTPFLAALLGLGLNEGAYMAEIVRAGIQSVDEGQTEAAHALGMTQTQTMRRVVLPQSMRVIIPPTGNEFINMLKTSSLVVAVQYQDLLRSAQDVAATSFAVMEMLFLASLWYLALTSVFSVGQYYLERRFARGSLRALPPTPLQRIKSNLLSLSNWRR
;
A
#
# COMPACT_ATOMS: atom_id res chain seq x y z
N MET A 1 62.64 -49.27 48.14
CA MET A 1 61.40 -49.91 48.62
C MET A 1 60.46 -50.03 47.43
N THR A 2 60.31 -51.25 46.94
CA THR A 2 59.40 -51.65 45.86
C THR A 2 58.00 -51.82 46.45
N ASP A 3 57.03 -51.02 46.05
CA ASP A 3 55.64 -51.25 46.43
C ASP A 3 54.90 -51.90 45.24
N LYS A 4 54.46 -53.14 45.46
CA LYS A 4 53.73 -53.94 44.47
C LYS A 4 52.25 -53.57 44.59
N LEU A 5 51.72 -52.87 43.59
CA LEU A 5 50.28 -52.67 43.44
C LEU A 5 49.60 -54.00 43.10
N ASP A 6 49.00 -54.62 44.11
CA ASP A 6 48.08 -55.74 43.97
C ASP A 6 46.81 -55.25 43.26
N LYS A 7 46.53 -55.80 42.07
CA LYS A 7 45.30 -55.53 41.30
C LYS A 7 44.44 -56.78 41.35
N THR A 8 43.61 -56.89 42.38
CA THR A 8 42.47 -57.81 42.37
C THR A 8 41.31 -57.13 41.61
N PRO A 9 40.64 -57.79 40.64
CA PRO A 9 39.47 -57.21 40.00
C PRO A 9 38.29 -57.26 40.97
N GLY A 10 37.65 -56.12 41.22
CA GLY A 10 36.37 -56.06 41.94
C GLY A 10 35.22 -56.73 41.14
N PRO A 11 34.10 -57.07 41.79
CA PRO A 11 33.01 -57.81 41.15
C PRO A 11 32.43 -57.01 39.98
N ALA A 12 32.10 -57.69 38.89
CA ALA A 12 31.45 -57.07 37.73
C ALA A 12 30.12 -56.44 38.14
N GLU A 13 30.08 -55.11 38.14
CA GLU A 13 28.88 -54.33 38.40
C GLU A 13 27.91 -54.53 37.23
N ALA A 14 26.72 -55.05 37.52
CA ALA A 14 25.70 -55.31 36.52
C ALA A 14 25.30 -54.00 35.82
N ALA A 15 25.31 -54.00 34.49
CA ALA A 15 24.94 -52.84 33.69
C ALA A 15 23.51 -52.38 34.04
N PRO A 16 23.27 -51.07 34.24
CA PRO A 16 21.94 -50.57 34.58
C PRO A 16 20.97 -50.80 33.42
N GLU A 17 19.82 -51.37 33.75
CA GLU A 17 18.71 -51.65 32.83
C GLU A 17 18.26 -50.35 32.15
N GLN A 18 18.39 -50.27 30.82
CA GLN A 18 17.97 -49.10 30.05
C GLN A 18 16.43 -49.03 29.99
N VAL A 19 15.84 -48.28 30.92
CA VAL A 19 14.41 -47.95 30.91
C VAL A 19 14.11 -47.09 29.65
N PRO A 20 13.19 -47.49 28.77
CA PRO A 20 12.82 -46.70 27.59
C PRO A 20 12.30 -45.32 28.02
N PRO A 21 12.68 -44.22 27.36
CA PRO A 21 12.21 -42.88 27.73
C PRO A 21 10.69 -42.77 27.53
N ASP A 22 9.98 -42.41 28.60
CA ASP A 22 8.54 -42.20 28.58
C ASP A 22 8.13 -41.14 27.56
N ILE A 23 7.12 -41.46 26.74
CA ILE A 23 6.59 -40.56 25.70
C ILE A 23 5.98 -39.33 26.40
N ILE A 24 6.61 -38.16 26.24
CA ILE A 24 6.13 -36.89 26.80
C ILE A 24 4.76 -36.58 26.21
N ARG A 25 3.71 -36.77 27.03
CA ARG A 25 2.32 -36.42 26.68
C ARG A 25 2.18 -34.90 26.71
N ALA A 26 2.20 -34.26 25.54
CA ALA A 26 2.02 -32.82 25.42
C ALA A 26 0.62 -32.40 25.95
N ILE A 27 0.59 -31.72 27.10
CA ILE A 27 -0.63 -31.11 27.64
C ILE A 27 -0.79 -29.73 26.97
N PRO A 28 -1.89 -29.46 26.27
CA PRO A 28 -2.10 -28.17 25.62
C PRO A 28 -2.20 -27.05 26.66
N VAL A 29 -1.35 -26.04 26.56
CA VAL A 29 -1.37 -24.86 27.44
C VAL A 29 -2.64 -24.05 27.17
N ARG A 30 -3.44 -23.81 28.21
CA ARG A 30 -4.69 -23.04 28.11
C ARG A 30 -4.37 -21.54 28.04
N HIS A 31 -4.73 -20.90 26.92
CA HIS A 31 -4.42 -19.50 26.65
C HIS A 31 -5.52 -18.54 27.16
N TYR A 32 -5.78 -18.54 28.47
CA TYR A 32 -6.84 -17.70 29.07
C TYR A 32 -6.68 -16.20 28.76
N GLY A 33 -5.44 -15.71 28.67
CA GLY A 33 -5.16 -14.32 28.29
C GLY A 33 -5.72 -13.92 26.92
N ARG A 34 -5.73 -14.83 25.93
CA ARG A 34 -6.30 -14.53 24.59
C ARG A 34 -7.81 -14.31 24.66
N TRP A 35 -8.50 -15.10 25.47
CA TRP A 35 -9.94 -14.98 25.67
C TRP A 35 -10.30 -13.70 26.43
N VAL A 36 -9.55 -13.38 27.49
CA VAL A 36 -9.72 -12.12 28.23
C VAL A 36 -9.49 -10.92 27.30
N SER A 37 -8.40 -10.91 26.53
CA SER A 37 -8.13 -9.84 25.55
C SER A 37 -9.22 -9.74 24.49
N ALA A 38 -9.73 -10.86 23.97
CA ALA A 38 -10.82 -10.86 23.00
C ALA A 38 -12.10 -10.26 23.58
N VAL A 39 -12.47 -10.62 24.81
CA VAL A 39 -13.63 -10.05 25.52
C VAL A 39 -13.45 -8.55 25.71
N VAL A 40 -12.27 -8.10 26.17
CA VAL A 40 -11.97 -6.67 26.35
C VAL A 40 -12.09 -5.91 25.03
N VAL A 41 -11.53 -6.44 23.94
CA VAL A 41 -11.63 -5.80 22.61
C VAL A 41 -13.08 -5.70 22.16
N VAL A 42 -13.87 -6.77 22.28
CA VAL A 42 -15.30 -6.76 21.91
C VAL A 42 -16.08 -5.78 22.79
N ALA A 43 -15.79 -5.71 24.09
CA ALA A 43 -16.44 -4.77 25.00
C ALA A 43 -16.12 -3.32 24.63
N VAL A 44 -14.87 -3.00 24.30
CA VAL A 44 -14.45 -1.66 23.85
C VAL A 44 -15.12 -1.30 22.52
N LEU A 45 -15.13 -2.21 21.55
CA LEU A 45 -15.81 -1.98 20.26
C LEU A 45 -17.31 -1.78 20.44
N GLY A 46 -17.95 -2.60 21.28
CA GLY A 46 -19.36 -2.46 21.61
C GLY A 46 -19.67 -1.14 22.31
N ALA A 47 -18.82 -0.71 23.25
CA ALA A 47 -18.94 0.57 23.93
C ALA A 47 -18.80 1.75 22.95
N LEU A 48 -17.87 1.68 21.99
CA LEU A 48 -17.71 2.68 20.94
C LEU A 48 -18.95 2.74 20.05
N VAL A 49 -19.42 1.61 19.55
CA VAL A 49 -20.64 1.55 18.72
C VAL A 49 -21.84 2.11 19.47
N TYR A 50 -22.00 1.75 20.74
CA TYR A 50 -23.06 2.29 21.60
C TYR A 50 -22.93 3.80 21.77
N ALA A 51 -21.72 4.32 22.04
CA ALA A 51 -21.47 5.75 22.18
C ALA A 51 -21.81 6.53 20.90
N PHE A 52 -21.43 6.01 19.72
CA PHE A 52 -21.79 6.64 18.44
C PHE A 52 -23.27 6.52 18.10
N ALA A 53 -23.95 5.43 18.51
CA ALA A 53 -25.38 5.26 18.31
C ALA A 53 -26.22 6.21 19.20
N GLN A 54 -25.75 6.50 20.42
CA GLN A 54 -26.38 7.46 21.34
C GLN A 54 -25.91 8.90 21.10
N GLY A 55 -24.86 9.10 20.31
CA GLY A 55 -24.37 10.42 19.94
C GLY A 55 -25.42 11.22 19.15
N ASN A 56 -25.28 12.54 19.14
CA ASN A 56 -26.14 13.44 18.36
C ASN A 56 -25.79 13.38 16.86
N VAL A 57 -26.02 12.22 16.24
CA VAL A 57 -25.74 11.93 14.83
C VAL A 57 -27.05 11.50 14.17
N ARG A 58 -27.43 12.23 13.12
CA ARG A 58 -28.64 11.96 12.32
C ARG A 58 -28.34 10.90 11.27
N TRP A 59 -28.32 9.63 11.68
CA TRP A 59 -28.00 8.50 10.79
C TRP A 59 -28.88 8.42 9.53
N ALA A 60 -30.14 8.88 9.60
CA ALA A 60 -31.01 8.97 8.43
C ALA A 60 -30.43 9.87 7.32
N THR A 61 -29.76 10.97 7.69
CA THR A 61 -29.12 11.88 6.72
C THR A 61 -28.02 11.17 5.93
N VAL A 62 -27.30 10.22 6.54
CA VAL A 62 -26.26 9.44 5.85
C VAL A 62 -26.88 8.58 4.75
N THR A 63 -28.00 7.90 5.03
CA THR A 63 -28.67 7.06 4.04
C THR A 63 -29.34 7.88 2.94
N ASP A 64 -29.93 9.03 3.30
CA ASP A 64 -30.63 9.90 2.35
C ASP A 64 -29.66 10.57 1.37
N LYS A 65 -28.46 10.92 1.84
CA LYS A 65 -27.44 11.59 1.03
C LYS A 65 -26.47 10.64 0.34
N LEU A 66 -26.57 9.33 0.58
CA LEU A 66 -25.59 8.35 0.10
C LEU A 66 -25.39 8.39 -1.43
N PHE A 67 -26.48 8.60 -2.17
CA PHE A 67 -26.50 8.68 -3.64
C PHE A 67 -26.87 10.08 -4.15
N ASP A 68 -26.68 11.11 -3.33
CA ASP A 68 -26.90 12.50 -3.75
C ASP A 68 -26.00 12.83 -4.96
N PRO A 69 -26.51 13.49 -6.02
CA PRO A 69 -25.73 13.80 -7.21
C PRO A 69 -24.41 14.50 -6.92
N SER A 70 -24.37 15.43 -5.95
CA SER A 70 -23.14 16.14 -5.59
C SER A 70 -22.08 15.19 -5.01
N ILE A 71 -22.50 14.21 -4.21
CA ILE A 71 -21.60 13.18 -3.66
C ILE A 71 -21.07 12.27 -4.77
N LEU A 72 -21.93 11.82 -5.68
CA LEU A 72 -21.52 10.96 -6.79
C LEU A 72 -20.59 11.67 -7.79
N THR A 73 -20.81 12.97 -8.02
CA THR A 73 -19.87 13.79 -8.79
C THR A 73 -18.52 13.90 -8.10
N GLY A 74 -18.49 14.18 -6.79
CA GLY A 74 -17.26 14.19 -6.00
C GLY A 74 -16.53 12.84 -6.03
N LEU A 75 -17.27 11.74 -5.91
CA LEU A 75 -16.75 10.38 -6.02
C LEU A 75 -16.08 10.12 -7.38
N TRP A 76 -16.73 10.55 -8.47
CA TRP A 76 -16.14 10.45 -9.80
C TRP A 76 -14.87 11.27 -9.95
N HIS A 77 -14.86 12.50 -9.44
CA HIS A 77 -13.66 13.35 -9.45
C HIS A 77 -12.52 12.77 -8.62
N THR A 78 -12.81 12.13 -7.48
CA THR A 78 -11.82 11.37 -6.69
C THR A 78 -11.17 10.27 -7.52
N ILE A 79 -11.97 9.48 -8.25
CA ILE A 79 -11.43 8.43 -9.14
C ILE A 79 -10.60 9.05 -10.26
N LEU A 80 -11.12 10.10 -10.91
CA LEU A 80 -10.45 10.78 -12.02
C LEU A 80 -9.09 11.31 -11.60
N ILE A 81 -9.02 12.12 -10.53
CA ILE A 81 -7.75 12.71 -10.08
C ILE A 81 -6.76 11.62 -9.65
N SER A 82 -7.24 10.58 -8.95
CA SER A 82 -6.37 9.49 -8.50
C SER A 82 -5.77 8.70 -9.66
N VAL A 83 -6.57 8.38 -10.68
CA VAL A 83 -6.11 7.64 -11.87
C VAL A 83 -5.13 8.46 -12.70
N VAL A 84 -5.43 9.74 -12.94
CA VAL A 84 -4.56 10.61 -13.75
C VAL A 84 -3.26 10.92 -13.00
N SER A 85 -3.31 11.22 -11.69
CA SER A 85 -2.12 11.40 -10.86
C SER A 85 -1.27 10.14 -10.76
N MET A 86 -1.89 8.95 -10.65
CA MET A 86 -1.16 7.69 -10.71
C MET A 86 -0.49 7.50 -12.06
N ALA A 87 -1.18 7.78 -13.17
CA ALA A 87 -0.60 7.62 -14.51
C ALA A 87 0.63 8.52 -14.69
N VAL A 88 0.56 9.78 -14.25
CA VAL A 88 1.70 10.70 -14.21
C VAL A 88 2.81 10.14 -13.30
N GLY A 89 2.46 9.68 -12.10
CA GLY A 89 3.41 9.09 -11.16
C GLY A 89 4.12 7.85 -11.70
N LEU A 90 3.43 6.97 -12.43
CA LEU A 90 4.04 5.81 -13.08
C LEU A 90 5.03 6.21 -14.16
N ILE A 91 4.66 7.16 -15.03
CA ILE A 91 5.52 7.66 -16.11
C ILE A 91 6.79 8.30 -15.51
N LEU A 92 6.61 9.21 -14.56
CA LEU A 92 7.71 9.88 -13.88
C LEU A 92 8.55 8.89 -13.07
N GLY A 93 7.92 7.93 -12.40
CA GLY A 93 8.59 6.90 -11.62
C GLY A 93 9.53 6.06 -12.48
N VAL A 94 9.05 5.56 -13.62
CA VAL A 94 9.90 4.81 -14.56
C VAL A 94 11.05 5.70 -15.09
N LEU A 95 10.75 6.94 -15.48
CA LEU A 95 11.75 7.88 -15.99
C LEU A 95 12.85 8.13 -14.94
N PHE A 96 12.47 8.53 -13.72
CA PHE A 96 13.42 8.87 -12.66
C PHE A 96 14.13 7.65 -12.10
N ALA A 97 13.51 6.46 -12.10
CA ALA A 97 14.20 5.21 -11.75
C ALA A 97 15.35 4.90 -12.72
N VAL A 98 15.09 5.01 -14.02
CA VAL A 98 16.12 4.81 -15.07
C VAL A 98 17.22 5.86 -14.96
N MET A 99 16.84 7.13 -14.78
CA MET A 99 17.81 8.22 -14.56
C MET A 99 18.69 7.95 -13.33
N ARG A 100 18.09 7.46 -12.24
CA ARG A 100 18.79 7.17 -11.00
C ARG A 100 19.80 6.03 -11.13
N LEU A 101 19.49 5.02 -11.96
CA LEU A 101 20.37 3.88 -12.27
C LEU A 101 21.43 4.19 -13.35
N SER A 102 21.38 5.38 -13.96
CA SER A 102 22.35 5.79 -14.97
C SER A 102 23.76 5.95 -14.41
N LYS A 103 24.77 5.56 -15.19
CA LYS A 103 26.19 5.83 -14.88
C LYS A 103 26.55 7.31 -15.01
N ASN A 104 25.73 8.12 -15.69
CA ASN A 104 25.97 9.54 -15.83
C ASN A 104 25.67 10.26 -14.48
N PRO A 105 26.68 10.88 -13.84
CA PRO A 105 26.52 11.50 -12.53
C PRO A 105 25.50 12.65 -12.55
N VAL A 106 25.38 13.39 -13.65
CA VAL A 106 24.42 14.51 -13.77
C VAL A 106 22.99 13.96 -13.75
N THR A 107 22.70 12.98 -14.60
CA THR A 107 21.38 12.37 -14.70
C THR A 107 20.96 11.71 -13.38
N SER A 108 21.88 10.98 -12.74
CA SER A 108 21.60 10.33 -11.45
C SER A 108 21.41 11.32 -10.31
N SER A 109 22.14 12.45 -10.33
CA SER A 109 22.00 13.52 -9.32
C SER A 109 20.70 14.29 -9.45
N VAL A 110 20.25 14.59 -10.68
CA VAL A 110 18.95 15.23 -10.91
C VAL A 110 17.82 14.35 -10.40
N ALA A 111 17.86 13.05 -10.71
CA ALA A 111 16.87 12.10 -10.21
C ALA A 111 16.90 11.98 -8.68
N TRP A 112 18.10 11.96 -8.09
CA TRP A 112 18.24 11.97 -6.64
C TRP A 112 17.57 13.18 -5.99
N LEU A 113 17.83 14.38 -6.51
CA LEU A 113 17.30 15.62 -5.97
C LEU A 113 15.77 15.65 -6.05
N TYR A 114 15.21 15.25 -7.20
CA TYR A 114 13.77 15.09 -7.38
C TYR A 114 13.18 14.12 -6.34
N ILE A 115 13.73 12.90 -6.25
CA ILE A 115 13.22 11.87 -5.33
C ILE A 115 13.32 12.34 -3.87
N TRP A 116 14.47 12.88 -3.48
CA TRP A 116 14.72 13.39 -2.13
C TRP A 116 13.75 14.52 -1.76
N PHE A 117 13.55 15.49 -2.66
CA PHE A 117 12.67 16.63 -2.41
C PHE A 117 11.20 16.20 -2.24
N PHE A 118 10.67 15.44 -3.20
CA PHE A 118 9.25 15.07 -3.20
C PHE A 118 8.89 14.04 -2.13
N ARG A 119 9.81 13.14 -1.76
CA ARG A 119 9.60 12.22 -0.62
C ARG A 119 9.90 12.87 0.72
N GLY A 120 10.81 13.84 0.76
CA GLY A 120 11.22 14.54 1.98
C GLY A 120 10.26 15.64 2.43
N THR A 121 9.29 16.03 1.60
CA THR A 121 8.33 17.09 1.90
C THR A 121 6.89 16.58 1.95
N PRO A 122 6.04 17.05 2.88
CA PRO A 122 4.65 16.61 2.95
C PRO A 122 3.86 17.00 1.69
N VAL A 123 3.09 16.05 1.14
CA VAL A 123 2.27 16.28 -0.07
C VAL A 123 1.24 17.40 0.14
N TYR A 124 0.71 17.58 1.35
CA TYR A 124 -0.20 18.68 1.67
C TYR A 124 0.47 20.05 1.47
N VAL A 125 1.74 20.19 1.87
CA VAL A 125 2.51 21.43 1.65
C VAL A 125 2.77 21.64 0.16
N GLN A 126 3.10 20.58 -0.58
CA GLN A 126 3.28 20.66 -2.03
C GLN A 126 2.00 21.15 -2.73
N LEU A 127 0.84 20.63 -2.36
CA LEU A 127 -0.46 21.07 -2.88
C LEU A 127 -0.69 22.57 -2.65
N LEU A 128 -0.43 23.06 -1.44
CA LEU A 128 -0.54 24.48 -1.12
C LEU A 128 0.41 25.35 -1.95
N ILE A 129 1.65 24.91 -2.15
CA ILE A 129 2.64 25.63 -2.97
C ILE A 129 2.15 25.72 -4.43
N TRP A 130 1.69 24.60 -5.01
CA TRP A 130 1.18 24.60 -6.38
C TRP A 130 -0.01 25.54 -6.55
N PHE A 131 -0.98 25.47 -5.63
CA PHE A 131 -2.18 26.31 -5.70
C PHE A 131 -1.88 27.80 -5.52
N ASN A 132 -0.88 28.15 -4.71
CA ASN A 132 -0.49 29.53 -4.44
C ASN A 132 0.65 30.03 -5.32
N LEU A 133 1.01 29.31 -6.39
CA LEU A 133 2.15 29.65 -7.25
C LEU A 133 2.02 31.05 -7.88
N ALA A 134 0.78 31.52 -8.11
CA ALA A 134 0.49 32.85 -8.63
C ALA A 134 0.96 33.99 -7.71
N LEU A 135 1.13 33.75 -6.40
CA LEU A 135 1.65 34.73 -5.46
C LEU A 135 3.14 35.01 -5.68
N ILE A 136 3.88 34.03 -6.23
CA ILE A 136 5.31 34.15 -6.54
C ILE A 136 5.47 34.56 -8.01
N PHE A 137 4.69 33.95 -8.90
CA PHE A 137 4.75 34.16 -10.34
C PHE A 137 3.37 34.56 -10.87
N PRO A 138 3.02 35.85 -10.92
CA PRO A 138 1.69 36.30 -11.32
C PRO A 138 1.33 35.98 -12.78
N ILE A 139 2.34 35.95 -13.65
CA ILE A 139 2.20 35.68 -15.08
C ILE A 139 3.15 34.54 -15.44
N LEU A 140 2.62 33.50 -16.09
CA LEU A 140 3.44 32.49 -16.75
C LEU A 140 3.83 33.03 -18.13
N ASN A 141 5.12 33.18 -18.40
CA ASN A 141 5.62 33.60 -19.72
C ASN A 141 6.70 32.61 -20.19
N LEU A 142 6.32 31.74 -21.13
CA LEU A 142 7.20 30.74 -21.74
C LEU A 142 7.74 31.18 -23.11
N GLY A 143 7.56 32.46 -23.47
CA GLY A 143 7.92 33.01 -24.77
C GLY A 143 6.87 32.74 -25.86
N PHE A 144 6.44 31.49 -26.03
CA PHE A 144 5.38 31.10 -26.98
C PHE A 144 3.98 31.07 -26.38
N TYR A 145 3.88 31.08 -25.05
CA TYR A 145 2.63 31.09 -24.30
C TYR A 145 2.76 32.06 -23.14
N LYS A 146 1.76 32.93 -22.97
CA LYS A 146 1.71 33.91 -21.89
C LYS A 146 0.30 34.04 -21.37
N ASP A 147 0.11 33.77 -20.08
CA ASP A 147 -1.18 33.87 -19.42
C ASP A 147 -1.00 34.16 -17.92
N TYR A 148 -2.08 34.57 -17.26
CA TYR A 148 -2.09 34.73 -15.81
C TYR A 148 -1.95 33.37 -15.14
N MET A 149 -1.08 33.28 -14.13
CA MET A 149 -0.85 32.02 -13.43
C MET A 149 -2.12 31.47 -12.78
N THR A 150 -3.05 32.33 -12.36
CA THR A 150 -4.36 31.94 -11.84
C THR A 150 -5.26 31.28 -12.89
N ALA A 151 -5.10 31.61 -14.18
CA ALA A 151 -5.82 30.96 -15.27
C ALA A 151 -5.21 29.59 -15.61
N VAL A 152 -3.88 29.50 -15.57
CA VAL A 152 -3.15 28.24 -15.85
C VAL A 152 -3.31 27.25 -14.70
N MET A 153 -3.08 27.69 -13.47
CA MET A 153 -3.04 26.86 -12.27
C MET A 153 -4.44 26.65 -11.69
N THR A 154 -5.27 25.95 -12.45
CA THR A 154 -6.60 25.52 -11.99
C THR A 154 -6.50 24.57 -10.78
N PRO A 155 -7.56 24.44 -9.96
CA PRO A 155 -7.62 23.45 -8.88
C PRO A 155 -7.24 22.03 -9.32
N PHE A 156 -7.67 21.64 -10.52
CA PHE A 156 -7.32 20.33 -11.10
C PHE A 156 -5.83 20.23 -11.41
N LEU A 157 -5.22 21.24 -12.04
CA LEU A 157 -3.80 21.21 -12.36
C LEU A 157 -2.94 21.22 -11.09
N ALA A 158 -3.30 22.03 -10.09
CA ALA A 158 -2.60 22.06 -8.81
C ALA A 158 -2.68 20.70 -8.10
N ALA A 159 -3.85 20.06 -8.08
CA ALA A 159 -4.03 18.71 -7.56
C ALA A 159 -3.20 17.68 -8.34
N LEU A 160 -3.23 17.75 -9.68
CA LEU A 160 -2.51 16.82 -10.55
C LEU A 160 -1.00 16.92 -10.36
N LEU A 161 -0.45 18.13 -10.30
CA LEU A 161 0.97 18.35 -10.06
C LEU A 161 1.37 17.94 -8.63
N GLY A 162 0.60 18.35 -7.62
CA GLY A 162 0.88 18.02 -6.23
C GLY A 162 0.90 16.51 -5.99
N LEU A 163 -0.15 15.81 -6.40
CA LEU A 163 -0.25 14.36 -6.21
C LEU A 163 0.65 13.59 -7.19
N GLY A 164 0.66 13.94 -8.47
CA GLY A 164 1.37 13.18 -9.51
C GLY A 164 2.89 13.29 -9.42
N LEU A 165 3.43 14.47 -9.09
CA LEU A 165 4.87 14.62 -8.87
C LEU A 165 5.32 13.95 -7.57
N ASN A 166 4.49 13.97 -6.52
CA ASN A 166 4.75 13.25 -5.29
C ASN A 166 4.81 11.73 -5.54
N GLU A 167 3.77 11.20 -6.20
CA GLU A 167 3.66 9.80 -6.57
C GLU A 167 4.81 9.35 -7.48
N GLY A 168 5.24 10.21 -8.41
CA GLY A 168 6.38 9.94 -9.28
C GLY A 168 7.66 9.63 -8.52
N ALA A 169 7.89 10.27 -7.37
CA ALA A 169 9.06 10.02 -6.54
C ALA A 169 8.96 8.70 -5.76
N TYR A 170 7.78 8.33 -5.27
CA TYR A 170 7.56 7.02 -4.64
C TYR A 170 7.68 5.89 -5.66
N MET A 171 7.05 6.06 -6.83
CA MET A 171 7.13 5.09 -7.92
C MET A 171 8.55 4.93 -8.47
N ALA A 172 9.37 6.00 -8.50
CA ALA A 172 10.76 5.89 -8.90
C ALA A 172 11.56 4.94 -8.00
N GLU A 173 11.31 4.99 -6.70
CA GLU A 173 11.99 4.14 -5.73
C GLU A 173 11.49 2.70 -5.76
N ILE A 174 10.19 2.50 -5.97
CA ILE A 174 9.60 1.16 -6.18
C ILE A 174 10.20 0.51 -7.44
N VAL A 175 10.22 1.22 -8.57
CA VAL A 175 10.76 0.70 -9.84
C VAL A 175 12.25 0.42 -9.72
N ARG A 176 13.01 1.35 -9.12
CA ARG A 176 14.46 1.19 -8.89
C ARG A 176 14.75 -0.03 -8.00
N ALA A 177 14.06 -0.17 -6.88
CA ALA A 177 14.22 -1.31 -5.98
C ALA A 177 13.84 -2.62 -6.66
N GLY A 178 12.78 -2.62 -7.47
CA GLY A 178 12.38 -3.78 -8.26
C GLY A 178 13.44 -4.21 -9.28
N ILE A 179 14.07 -3.25 -9.99
CA ILE A 179 15.17 -3.56 -10.92
C ILE A 179 16.38 -4.12 -10.17
N GLN A 180 16.76 -3.51 -9.04
CA GLN A 180 17.90 -3.95 -8.23
C GLN A 180 17.68 -5.27 -7.48
N SER A 181 16.42 -5.71 -7.34
CA SER A 181 16.10 -6.99 -6.70
C SER A 181 16.46 -8.21 -7.55
N VAL A 182 16.76 -8.03 -8.83
CA VAL A 182 17.18 -9.10 -9.73
C VAL A 182 18.66 -9.41 -9.48
N ASP A 183 18.94 -10.69 -9.21
CA ASP A 183 20.29 -11.20 -8.94
C ASP A 183 21.28 -10.83 -10.06
N GLU A 184 22.46 -10.34 -9.70
CA GLU A 184 23.49 -9.90 -10.64
C GLU A 184 23.96 -11.04 -11.56
N GLY A 185 23.97 -12.28 -11.05
CA GLY A 185 24.31 -13.48 -11.81
C GLY A 185 23.36 -13.74 -12.99
N GLN A 186 22.11 -13.27 -12.95
CA GLN A 186 21.20 -13.32 -14.11
C GLN A 186 21.68 -12.40 -15.24
N THR A 187 22.20 -11.23 -14.88
CA THR A 187 22.74 -10.25 -15.82
C THR A 187 24.08 -10.75 -16.39
N GLU A 188 24.95 -11.30 -15.54
CA GLU A 188 26.23 -11.91 -15.95
C GLU A 188 26.02 -13.11 -16.89
N ALA A 189 25.08 -14.02 -16.55
CA ALA A 189 24.75 -15.17 -17.40
C ALA A 189 24.19 -14.73 -18.76
N ALA A 190 23.34 -13.71 -18.80
CA ALA A 190 22.82 -13.15 -20.04
C ALA A 190 23.95 -12.60 -20.93
N HIS A 191 24.91 -11.87 -20.34
CA HIS A 191 26.07 -11.38 -21.07
C HIS A 191 27.01 -12.50 -21.53
N ALA A 192 27.19 -13.56 -20.73
CA ALA A 192 27.94 -14.75 -21.13
C ALA A 192 27.31 -15.49 -22.33
N LEU A 193 25.99 -15.38 -22.50
CA LEU A 193 25.24 -15.87 -23.66
C LEU A 193 25.21 -14.88 -24.84
N GLY A 194 25.99 -13.79 -24.78
CA GLY A 194 26.11 -12.80 -25.86
C GLY A 194 24.95 -11.81 -25.95
N MET A 195 24.10 -11.69 -24.92
CA MET A 195 22.98 -10.74 -24.94
C MET A 195 23.45 -9.29 -24.80
N THR A 196 22.89 -8.40 -25.61
CA THR A 196 23.09 -6.95 -25.46
C THR A 196 22.36 -6.42 -24.24
N GLN A 197 22.75 -5.25 -23.72
CA GLN A 197 22.10 -4.62 -22.56
C GLN A 197 20.57 -4.49 -22.72
N THR A 198 20.11 -4.15 -23.93
CA THR A 198 18.69 -4.05 -24.26
C THR A 198 18.00 -5.41 -24.21
N GLN A 199 18.66 -6.47 -24.70
CA GLN A 199 18.15 -7.83 -24.63
C GLN A 199 18.09 -8.32 -23.18
N THR A 200 19.15 -8.12 -22.40
CA THR A 200 19.22 -8.48 -20.97
C THR A 200 18.13 -7.77 -20.19
N MET A 201 17.97 -6.45 -20.37
CA MET A 201 16.92 -5.68 -19.71
C MET A 201 15.52 -6.18 -20.08
N ARG A 202 15.21 -6.31 -21.37
CA ARG A 202 13.86 -6.65 -21.84
C ARG A 202 13.46 -8.10 -21.55
N ARG A 203 14.41 -9.04 -21.65
CA ARG A 203 14.11 -10.49 -21.60
C ARG A 203 14.43 -11.15 -20.26
N VAL A 204 15.33 -10.58 -19.47
CA VAL A 204 15.79 -11.17 -18.20
C VAL A 204 15.37 -10.32 -17.01
N VAL A 205 15.80 -9.05 -16.96
CA VAL A 205 15.59 -8.19 -15.79
C VAL A 205 14.15 -7.74 -15.65
N LEU A 206 13.56 -7.15 -16.70
CA LEU A 206 12.21 -6.56 -16.63
C LEU A 206 11.12 -7.59 -16.24
N PRO A 207 11.05 -8.80 -16.84
CA PRO A 207 10.03 -9.77 -16.44
C PRO A 207 10.13 -10.19 -14.96
N GLN A 208 11.33 -10.18 -14.38
CA GLN A 208 11.57 -10.52 -12.98
C GLN A 208 11.24 -9.33 -12.07
N SER A 209 11.72 -8.13 -12.40
CA SER A 209 11.47 -6.92 -11.62
C SER A 209 9.99 -6.56 -11.56
N MET A 210 9.21 -6.76 -12.63
CA MET A 210 7.76 -6.50 -12.64
C MET A 210 7.02 -7.28 -11.54
N ARG A 211 7.50 -8.46 -11.14
CA ARG A 211 6.89 -9.25 -10.06
C ARG A 211 7.08 -8.62 -8.68
N VAL A 212 8.14 -7.84 -8.52
CA VAL A 212 8.48 -7.12 -7.28
C VAL A 212 7.86 -5.72 -7.28
N ILE A 213 7.77 -5.08 -8.45
CA ILE A 213 7.22 -3.73 -8.63
C ILE A 213 5.70 -3.70 -8.44
N ILE A 214 4.98 -4.67 -9.01
CA ILE A 214 3.51 -4.59 -9.11
C ILE A 214 2.77 -4.59 -7.76
N PRO A 215 3.11 -5.47 -6.78
CA PRO A 215 2.41 -5.47 -5.49
C PRO A 215 2.48 -4.10 -4.77
N PRO A 216 3.65 -3.47 -4.58
CA PRO A 216 3.71 -2.13 -3.98
C PRO A 216 3.06 -1.05 -4.87
N THR A 217 3.11 -1.15 -6.20
CA THR A 217 2.35 -0.23 -7.08
C THR A 217 0.84 -0.30 -6.81
N GLY A 218 0.29 -1.49 -6.58
CA GLY A 218 -1.13 -1.65 -6.22
C GLY A 218 -1.47 -0.97 -4.88
N ASN A 219 -0.60 -1.13 -3.89
CA ASN A 219 -0.75 -0.46 -2.59
C ASN A 219 -0.69 1.06 -2.73
N GLU A 220 0.22 1.59 -3.56
CA GLU A 220 0.29 3.04 -3.83
C GLU A 220 -0.96 3.55 -4.54
N PHE A 221 -1.57 2.78 -5.44
CA PHE A 221 -2.84 3.19 -6.05
C PHE A 221 -3.97 3.33 -5.01
N ILE A 222 -4.08 2.39 -4.07
CA ILE A 222 -5.03 2.49 -2.95
C ILE A 222 -4.67 3.68 -2.04
N ASN A 223 -3.38 3.91 -1.82
CA ASN A 223 -2.91 5.05 -1.06
C ASN A 223 -3.31 6.37 -1.74
N MET A 224 -3.11 6.48 -3.05
CA MET A 224 -3.48 7.64 -3.88
C MET A 224 -4.97 7.98 -3.76
N LEU A 225 -5.86 6.98 -3.77
CA LEU A 225 -7.29 7.21 -3.57
C LEU A 225 -7.60 7.91 -2.23
N LYS A 226 -6.91 7.53 -1.15
CA LYS A 226 -7.09 8.16 0.17
C LYS A 226 -6.39 9.52 0.24
N THR A 227 -5.16 9.60 -0.25
CA THR A 227 -4.36 10.82 -0.29
C THR A 227 -5.00 11.90 -1.17
N SER A 228 -5.79 11.50 -2.17
CA SER A 228 -6.55 12.45 -3.00
C SER A 228 -7.50 13.32 -2.19
N SER A 229 -7.95 12.89 -1.01
CA SER A 229 -8.74 13.74 -0.10
C SER A 229 -8.05 15.04 0.32
N LEU A 230 -6.71 15.08 0.24
CA LEU A 230 -5.92 16.27 0.57
C LEU A 230 -6.09 17.40 -0.46
N VAL A 231 -6.67 17.14 -1.63
CA VAL A 231 -6.94 18.15 -2.66
C VAL A 231 -7.99 19.18 -2.25
N VAL A 232 -8.66 18.97 -1.10
CA VAL A 232 -9.41 20.01 -0.42
C VAL A 232 -8.58 21.29 -0.20
N ALA A 233 -7.26 21.13 -0.01
CA ALA A 233 -6.31 22.24 0.14
C ALA A 233 -6.25 23.18 -1.08
N VAL A 234 -6.58 22.65 -2.26
CA VAL A 234 -6.54 23.37 -3.54
C VAL A 234 -7.93 23.62 -4.11
N GLN A 235 -8.96 23.42 -3.28
CA GLN A 235 -10.38 23.61 -3.62
C GLN A 235 -10.86 22.77 -4.81
N TYR A 236 -10.22 21.62 -5.06
CA TYR A 236 -10.71 20.67 -6.05
C TYR A 236 -11.93 19.90 -5.49
N GLN A 237 -12.96 19.77 -6.30
CA GLN A 237 -14.25 19.17 -5.92
C GLN A 237 -14.21 17.65 -5.95
N ASP A 238 -13.46 17.05 -5.03
CA ASP A 238 -13.43 15.62 -4.78
C ASP A 238 -14.53 15.19 -3.78
N LEU A 239 -14.61 13.90 -3.45
CA LEU A 239 -15.58 13.35 -2.50
C LEU A 239 -15.56 14.06 -1.15
N LEU A 240 -14.37 14.30 -0.56
CA LEU A 240 -14.30 14.96 0.74
C LEU A 240 -14.78 16.42 0.65
N ARG A 241 -14.39 17.13 -0.41
CA ARG A 241 -14.86 18.51 -0.60
C ARG A 241 -16.37 18.59 -0.82
N SER A 242 -16.93 17.72 -1.67
CA SER A 242 -18.38 17.66 -1.90
C SER A 242 -19.15 17.35 -0.61
N ALA A 243 -18.63 16.44 0.22
CA ALA A 243 -19.22 16.15 1.52
C ALA A 243 -19.18 17.36 2.48
N GLN A 244 -18.08 18.13 2.49
CA GLN A 244 -17.97 19.35 3.29
C GLN A 244 -18.95 20.44 2.84
N ASP A 245 -19.14 20.62 1.54
CA ASP A 245 -20.05 21.63 1.01
C ASP A 245 -21.52 21.28 1.31
N VAL A 246 -21.90 20.00 1.22
CA VAL A 246 -23.23 19.52 1.66
C VAL A 246 -23.39 19.67 3.18
N ALA A 247 -22.34 19.36 3.95
CA ALA A 247 -22.36 19.53 5.41
C ALA A 247 -22.57 20.98 5.83
N ALA A 248 -21.97 21.93 5.12
CA ALA A 248 -22.07 23.35 5.42
C ALA A 248 -23.49 23.90 5.26
N THR A 249 -24.27 23.35 4.32
CA THR A 249 -25.66 23.76 4.06
C THR A 249 -26.68 22.99 4.89
N SER A 250 -26.40 21.71 5.18
CA SER A 250 -27.29 20.83 5.96
C SER A 250 -27.00 20.79 7.46
N PHE A 251 -25.93 21.47 7.92
CA PHE A 251 -25.42 21.41 9.29
C PHE A 251 -25.18 19.98 9.80
N ALA A 252 -24.78 19.08 8.89
CA ALA A 252 -24.62 17.64 9.13
C ALA A 252 -23.16 17.20 8.95
N VAL A 253 -22.24 17.86 9.68
CA VAL A 253 -20.79 17.69 9.51
C VAL A 253 -20.34 16.26 9.79
N MET A 254 -20.72 15.70 10.93
CA MET A 254 -20.32 14.35 11.31
C MET A 254 -20.92 13.30 10.37
N GLU A 255 -22.18 13.47 9.99
CA GLU A 255 -22.91 12.60 9.07
C GLU A 255 -22.24 12.54 7.69
N MET A 256 -21.89 13.71 7.13
CA MET A 256 -21.21 13.76 5.83
C MET A 256 -19.78 13.19 5.89
N LEU A 257 -19.08 13.32 7.02
CA LEU A 257 -17.76 12.68 7.20
C LEU A 257 -17.88 11.15 7.30
N PHE A 258 -18.89 10.62 7.99
CA PHE A 258 -19.17 9.18 7.98
C PHE A 258 -19.55 8.68 6.58
N LEU A 259 -20.36 9.44 5.86
CA LEU A 259 -20.73 9.16 4.47
C LEU A 259 -19.49 9.11 3.55
N ALA A 260 -18.63 10.12 3.62
CA ALA A 260 -17.38 10.15 2.83
C ALA A 260 -16.48 8.96 3.20
N SER A 261 -16.35 8.64 4.48
CA SER A 261 -15.58 7.49 4.97
C SER A 261 -16.12 6.16 4.44
N LEU A 262 -17.45 6.00 4.39
CA LEU A 262 -18.10 4.82 3.83
C LEU A 262 -17.79 4.67 2.34
N TRP A 263 -17.84 5.77 1.58
CA TRP A 263 -17.49 5.76 0.16
C TRP A 263 -16.01 5.50 -0.09
N TYR A 264 -15.09 6.09 0.67
CA TYR A 264 -13.66 5.75 0.59
C TYR A 264 -13.40 4.28 0.92
N LEU A 265 -14.09 3.71 1.91
CA LEU A 265 -14.00 2.29 2.25
C LEU A 265 -14.54 1.41 1.11
N ALA A 266 -15.68 1.79 0.51
CA ALA A 266 -16.26 1.10 -0.63
C ALA A 266 -15.31 1.11 -1.84
N LEU A 267 -14.76 2.28 -2.21
CA LEU A 267 -13.77 2.41 -3.28
C LEU A 267 -12.54 1.55 -2.99
N THR A 268 -11.96 1.69 -1.80
CA THR A 268 -10.78 0.90 -1.39
C THR A 268 -11.05 -0.59 -1.49
N SER A 269 -12.23 -1.05 -1.08
CA SER A 269 -12.62 -2.46 -1.17
C SER A 269 -12.71 -2.94 -2.62
N VAL A 270 -13.33 -2.16 -3.51
CA VAL A 270 -13.43 -2.48 -4.95
C VAL A 270 -12.04 -2.55 -5.58
N PHE A 271 -11.18 -1.56 -5.33
CA PHE A 271 -9.83 -1.54 -5.89
C PHE A 271 -8.92 -2.61 -5.30
N SER A 272 -9.08 -2.97 -4.02
CA SER A 272 -8.37 -4.08 -3.38
C SER A 272 -8.64 -5.42 -4.06
N VAL A 273 -9.88 -5.64 -4.54
CA VAL A 273 -10.20 -6.82 -5.34
C VAL A 273 -9.43 -6.82 -6.66
N GLY A 274 -9.37 -5.67 -7.34
CA GLY A 274 -8.57 -5.50 -8.56
C GLY A 274 -7.08 -5.76 -8.32
N GLN A 275 -6.51 -5.18 -7.26
CA GLN A 275 -5.13 -5.40 -6.84
C GLN A 275 -4.86 -6.89 -6.58
N TYR A 276 -5.74 -7.58 -5.84
CA TYR A 276 -5.58 -9.01 -5.55
C TYR A 276 -5.43 -9.86 -6.83
N TYR A 277 -6.26 -9.60 -7.85
CA TYR A 277 -6.18 -10.34 -9.11
C TYR A 277 -4.92 -9.98 -9.92
N LEU A 278 -4.49 -8.71 -9.88
CA LEU A 278 -3.26 -8.26 -10.52
C LEU A 278 -2.04 -8.94 -9.88
N GLU A 279 -1.92 -8.90 -8.56
CA GLU A 279 -0.84 -9.57 -7.81
C GLU A 279 -0.80 -11.07 -8.08
N ARG A 280 -1.96 -11.74 -8.04
CA ARG A 280 -2.06 -13.18 -8.31
C ARG A 280 -1.58 -13.54 -9.72
N ARG A 281 -1.78 -12.67 -10.72
CA ARG A 281 -1.31 -12.89 -12.09
C ARG A 281 0.22 -12.88 -12.15
N PHE A 282 0.87 -11.94 -11.46
CA PHE A 282 2.33 -11.80 -11.46
C PHE A 282 3.04 -12.72 -10.46
N ALA A 283 2.31 -13.27 -9.47
CA ALA A 283 2.79 -14.33 -8.59
C ALA A 283 2.85 -15.73 -9.23
N ARG A 284 2.36 -15.90 -10.47
CA ARG A 284 2.43 -17.17 -11.21
C ARG A 284 3.90 -17.48 -11.56
N GLY A 285 4.47 -18.49 -10.91
CA GLY A 285 5.81 -19.01 -11.19
C GLY A 285 6.79 -19.01 -10.02
N SER A 286 6.49 -18.35 -8.89
CA SER A 286 7.33 -18.37 -7.67
C SER A 286 6.76 -19.22 -6.54
N LEU A 287 5.43 -19.30 -6.44
CA LEU A 287 4.74 -20.08 -5.41
C LEU A 287 4.26 -21.43 -5.97
N ARG A 288 4.60 -22.54 -5.28
CA ARG A 288 4.07 -23.89 -5.59
C ARG A 288 2.54 -23.97 -5.50
N ALA A 289 1.92 -23.11 -4.70
CA ALA A 289 0.47 -22.96 -4.61
C ALA A 289 0.11 -21.46 -4.52
N LEU A 290 -0.78 -21.01 -5.41
CA LEU A 290 -1.30 -19.64 -5.35
C LEU A 290 -2.22 -19.49 -4.12
N PRO A 291 -2.22 -18.34 -3.42
CA PRO A 291 -3.15 -18.10 -2.33
C PRO A 291 -4.61 -18.24 -2.83
N PRO A 292 -5.53 -18.81 -2.02
CA PRO A 292 -6.91 -19.05 -2.44
C PRO A 292 -7.62 -17.75 -2.81
N THR A 293 -8.48 -17.78 -3.85
CA THR A 293 -9.33 -16.62 -4.21
C THR A 293 -10.24 -16.23 -3.04
N PRO A 294 -10.73 -14.99 -2.98
CA PRO A 294 -11.78 -14.60 -2.04
C PRO A 294 -12.97 -15.58 -2.06
N LEU A 295 -13.42 -15.99 -3.25
CA LEU A 295 -14.48 -16.99 -3.41
C LEU A 295 -14.08 -18.39 -2.91
N GLN A 296 -12.82 -18.81 -3.11
CA GLN A 296 -12.31 -20.08 -2.58
C GLN A 296 -12.23 -20.05 -1.05
N ARG A 297 -11.84 -18.93 -0.44
CA ARG A 297 -11.85 -18.75 1.03
C ARG A 297 -13.26 -18.79 1.60
N ILE A 298 -14.21 -18.13 0.95
CA ILE A 298 -15.63 -18.17 1.36
C ILE A 298 -16.15 -19.60 1.27
N LYS A 299 -15.90 -20.30 0.16
CA LYS A 299 -16.31 -21.69 -0.01
C LYS A 299 -15.65 -22.63 1.01
N SER A 300 -14.36 -22.48 1.30
CA SER A 300 -13.68 -23.32 2.30
C SER A 300 -14.19 -23.09 3.72
N ASN A 301 -14.48 -21.84 4.08
CA ASN A 301 -15.01 -21.49 5.40
C ASN A 301 -16.47 -21.95 5.58
N LEU A 302 -17.29 -21.89 4.52
CA LEU A 302 -18.65 -22.43 4.55
C LEU A 302 -18.66 -23.97 4.65
N LEU A 303 -17.73 -24.64 3.98
CA LEU A 303 -17.58 -26.10 4.06
C LEU A 303 -17.02 -26.57 5.41
N SER A 304 -16.14 -25.79 6.06
CA SER A 304 -15.65 -26.12 7.41
C SER A 304 -16.73 -25.96 8.48
N LEU A 305 -17.62 -24.96 8.35
CA LEU A 305 -18.80 -24.80 9.22
C LEU A 305 -19.82 -25.95 9.05
N SER A 306 -19.96 -26.49 7.84
CA SER A 306 -20.80 -27.66 7.54
C SER A 306 -20.30 -28.94 8.24
N ASN A 307 -18.98 -29.12 8.33
CA ASN A 307 -18.38 -30.32 8.93
C ASN A 307 -18.38 -30.31 10.48
N TRP A 308 -18.80 -29.21 11.11
CA TRP A 308 -18.90 -29.12 12.57
C TRP A 308 -20.24 -29.63 13.13
N ARG A 309 -21.19 -30.01 12.25
CA ARG A 309 -22.51 -30.57 12.60
C ARG A 309 -22.60 -32.10 12.42
N ARG A 310 -21.49 -32.82 12.34
CA ARG A 310 -21.44 -34.29 12.32
C ARG A 310 -20.61 -34.83 13.46
#